data_AF-A0A516RJE4-F1
#
_entry.id   AF-A0A516RJE4-F1
#
_cell.length_a   1.000
_cell.length_b   1.000
_cell.length_c   1.000
_cell.angle_alpha   90.00
_cell.angle_beta   90.00
_cell.angle_gamma   90.00
#
_symmetry.space_group_name_H-M   'P 1'
#
loop_
_entity.id
_entity.type
_entity.pdbx_description
1 polymer ?
#
loop_
_entity_poly.entity_id
_entity_poly.type
_entity_poly.pdbx_seq_one_letter_code
_entity_poly.pdbx_strand_id
1 'polypeptide(L)'
;MNTHTIDTSAPVISADAYDTASFHAAADAIAVVTNTTAPDAVALPTLGASTAELLAAAQEAGHRAVPAPLAETALVARPLLRRARLPVPEGPLSYAIAPELTIRYAHPAASPVGSAGCLGDDDTLLVTGTLRRVPWARAATAVVVLATAPFGPVLFTLTPDQAVLTPGGNLAEEPRDDLHLVAFEIPASQVRRIAPELFDEARLRAALARSALIAGAAERCVDLTVAHTTARTQFGRPLSRFQAVKQEEARLIEEAALVRAAVRAAAAPLDTGGPAAQLAVAAAKTQASASAAEIARIAHQLHGAIGITRLSPLHLATTRLWSWRDEDGDETYWALRLARPLTATALWPALTTAP
;
A
#
# COMPACT_ATOMS: atom_id res chain seq x y z
N MET A 1 20.81 31.23 -17.74
CA MET A 1 20.86 32.24 -18.81
C MET A 1 20.83 31.48 -20.13
N ASN A 2 19.83 31.76 -20.96
CA ASN A 2 19.58 31.23 -22.32
C ASN A 2 19.07 29.77 -22.38
N THR A 3 17.97 29.39 -23.05
CA THR A 3 16.97 30.10 -23.87
C THR A 3 15.75 29.19 -24.03
N HIS A 4 14.55 29.77 -24.11
CA HIS A 4 13.28 29.14 -24.49
C HIS A 4 13.31 28.59 -25.95
N THR A 5 12.59 27.51 -26.28
CA THR A 5 11.43 27.43 -27.23
C THR A 5 11.05 25.95 -27.49
N ILE A 6 9.75 25.73 -27.78
CA ILE A 6 8.98 24.47 -27.90
C ILE A 6 9.17 23.79 -29.27
N ASP A 7 9.08 22.45 -29.35
CA ASP A 7 8.75 21.72 -30.59
C ASP A 7 7.37 21.03 -30.46
N THR A 8 6.47 21.36 -31.38
CA THR A 8 5.04 20.98 -31.48
C THR A 8 4.75 20.08 -32.68
N SER A 9 5.72 19.32 -33.18
CA SER A 9 5.59 18.51 -34.40
C SER A 9 4.88 17.13 -34.24
N ALA A 10 3.71 17.10 -33.57
CA ALA A 10 2.53 16.21 -33.81
C ALA A 10 2.68 14.64 -33.75
N PRO A 11 1.58 13.86 -33.55
CA PRO A 11 0.18 14.25 -33.58
C PRO A 11 -0.63 14.03 -32.30
N VAL A 12 -1.68 14.84 -32.19
CA VAL A 12 -2.87 14.59 -31.37
C VAL A 12 -3.46 13.24 -31.78
N ILE A 13 -3.50 12.27 -30.87
CA ILE A 13 -4.12 10.98 -31.13
C ILE A 13 -5.65 11.16 -31.07
N SER A 14 -6.28 10.96 -32.23
CA SER A 14 -7.72 10.88 -32.42
C SER A 14 -8.30 9.67 -31.66
N ALA A 15 -9.53 9.80 -31.17
CA ALA A 15 -10.25 8.83 -30.33
C ALA A 15 -10.57 7.46 -31.00
N ASP A 16 -10.16 7.25 -32.26
CA ASP A 16 -10.54 6.07 -33.05
C ASP A 16 -9.41 5.05 -33.31
N ALA A 17 -8.28 5.12 -32.60
CA ALA A 17 -7.20 4.13 -32.71
C ALA A 17 -6.69 3.67 -31.33
N TYR A 18 -7.52 2.90 -30.62
CA TYR A 18 -7.11 2.19 -29.40
C TYR A 18 -6.39 0.88 -29.79
N ASP A 19 -5.08 0.95 -30.03
CA ASP A 19 -4.26 -0.24 -30.21
C ASP A 19 -3.99 -0.91 -28.85
N THR A 20 -4.83 -1.87 -28.49
CA THR A 20 -4.68 -2.70 -27.30
C THR A 20 -3.43 -3.60 -27.33
N ALA A 21 -2.74 -3.74 -28.47
CA ALA A 21 -1.49 -4.48 -28.55
C ALA A 21 -0.32 -3.67 -27.96
N SER A 22 -0.29 -2.35 -28.08
CA SER A 22 0.78 -1.52 -27.51
C SER A 22 0.81 -1.51 -25.96
N PHE A 23 -0.34 -1.71 -25.30
CA PHE A 23 -0.41 -1.89 -23.83
C PHE A 23 0.05 -3.30 -23.38
N HIS A 24 -0.01 -4.30 -24.26
CA HIS A 24 0.42 -5.68 -23.99
C HIS A 24 1.80 -6.03 -24.58
N ALA A 25 2.33 -5.26 -25.53
CA ALA A 25 3.59 -5.51 -26.22
C ALA A 25 4.82 -5.11 -25.39
N ALA A 26 4.62 -4.37 -24.30
CA ALA A 26 5.68 -3.98 -23.38
C ALA A 26 5.37 -4.47 -21.97
N ALA A 27 5.24 -5.79 -21.80
CA ALA A 27 5.34 -6.42 -20.48
C ALA A 27 6.67 -6.08 -19.77
N ASP A 28 7.69 -5.64 -20.52
CA ASP A 28 8.98 -5.13 -20.03
C ASP A 28 9.01 -3.61 -19.81
N ALA A 29 7.95 -2.85 -20.17
CA ALA A 29 7.76 -1.47 -19.72
C ALA A 29 7.06 -1.45 -18.35
N ILE A 30 7.56 -2.27 -17.43
CA ILE A 30 7.40 -1.97 -16.01
C ILE A 30 8.04 -0.59 -15.84
N ALA A 31 7.31 0.38 -15.30
CA ALA A 31 7.94 1.57 -14.77
C ALA A 31 8.99 1.09 -13.77
N VAL A 32 10.25 1.00 -14.23
CA VAL A 32 11.34 0.55 -13.39
C VAL A 32 11.40 1.58 -12.28
N VAL A 33 11.30 1.09 -11.05
CA VAL A 33 11.50 1.89 -9.87
C VAL A 33 13.00 2.22 -9.82
N THR A 34 13.43 3.22 -10.59
CA THR A 34 14.80 3.72 -10.66
C THR A 34 14.86 5.17 -10.20
N ASN A 35 15.99 5.54 -9.61
CA ASN A 35 16.34 6.92 -9.28
C ASN A 35 16.83 7.66 -10.54
N THR A 36 15.98 7.75 -11.58
CA THR A 36 16.37 8.27 -12.91
C THR A 36 15.34 9.25 -13.49
N THR A 37 15.80 10.17 -14.33
CA THR A 37 15.06 11.27 -14.98
C THR A 37 14.19 10.83 -16.18
N ALA A 38 13.51 9.69 -16.11
CA ALA A 38 12.59 9.25 -17.17
C ALA A 38 11.18 9.85 -16.95
N PRO A 39 10.49 10.36 -17.98
CA PRO A 39 9.20 11.04 -17.84
C PRO A 39 8.05 10.12 -17.35
N ASP A 40 8.18 8.81 -17.51
CA ASP A 40 7.20 7.80 -17.08
C ASP A 40 7.60 7.06 -15.79
N ALA A 41 8.71 7.45 -15.16
CA ALA A 41 9.15 6.85 -13.90
C ALA A 41 8.59 7.64 -12.71
N VAL A 42 7.91 6.96 -11.78
CA VAL A 42 7.69 7.52 -10.44
C VAL A 42 9.03 7.46 -9.72
N ALA A 43 9.70 8.59 -9.59
CA ALA A 43 10.94 8.68 -8.83
C ALA A 43 10.68 8.15 -7.40
N LEU A 44 11.52 7.23 -6.95
CA LEU A 44 11.50 6.85 -5.54
C LEU A 44 11.79 8.10 -4.71
N PRO A 45 11.03 8.33 -3.62
CA PRO A 45 11.37 9.37 -2.68
C PRO A 45 12.81 9.19 -2.18
N THR A 46 13.50 10.31 -2.01
CA THR A 46 14.88 10.32 -1.51
C THR A 46 14.97 9.64 -0.14
N LEU A 47 16.13 9.02 0.13
CA LEU A 47 16.44 8.48 1.46
C LEU A 47 16.47 9.64 2.46
N GLY A 48 15.36 9.87 3.16
CA GLY A 48 15.20 11.01 4.07
C GLY A 48 13.89 11.78 3.92
N ALA A 49 13.06 11.46 2.92
CA ALA A 49 11.73 12.03 2.78
C ALA A 49 10.88 11.84 4.05
N SER A 50 10.15 12.89 4.41
CA SER A 50 9.15 12.88 5.47
C SER A 50 8.01 11.90 5.16
N THR A 51 7.31 11.42 6.17
CA THR A 51 6.14 10.54 5.96
C THR A 51 5.10 11.21 5.07
N ALA A 52 4.90 12.53 5.18
CA ALA A 52 3.99 13.27 4.30
C ALA A 52 4.40 13.22 2.81
N GLU A 53 5.68 13.38 2.49
CA GLU A 53 6.19 13.27 1.11
C GLU A 53 6.06 11.84 0.58
N LEU A 54 6.33 10.83 1.41
CA LEU A 54 6.14 9.42 1.06
C LEU A 54 4.68 9.08 0.76
N LEU A 55 3.75 9.62 1.55
CA LEU A 55 2.31 9.44 1.33
C LEU A 55 1.86 10.15 0.05
N ALA A 56 2.36 11.34 -0.24
CA ALA A 56 2.08 12.04 -1.50
C ALA A 56 2.59 11.24 -2.72
N ALA A 57 3.78 10.64 -2.63
CA ALA A 57 4.30 9.76 -3.69
C ALA A 57 3.44 8.50 -3.87
N ALA A 58 2.95 7.90 -2.77
CA ALA A 58 2.02 6.77 -2.84
C ALA A 58 0.66 7.18 -3.44
N GLN A 59 0.18 8.39 -3.15
CA GLN A 59 -1.03 8.95 -3.77
C GLN A 59 -0.84 9.09 -5.29
N GLU A 60 0.26 9.68 -5.75
CA GLU A 60 0.53 9.78 -7.20
C GLU A 60 0.65 8.38 -7.83
N ALA A 61 1.33 7.43 -7.17
CA ALA A 61 1.42 6.06 -7.66
C ALA A 61 0.03 5.39 -7.79
N GLY A 62 -0.86 5.63 -6.83
CA GLY A 62 -2.24 5.17 -6.87
C GLY A 62 -3.04 5.81 -8.01
N HIS A 63 -2.90 7.13 -8.21
CA HIS A 63 -3.56 7.88 -9.29
C HIS A 63 -3.16 7.37 -10.67
N ARG A 64 -1.87 7.10 -10.84
CA ARG A 64 -1.29 6.58 -12.09
C ARG A 64 -1.40 5.07 -12.25
N ALA A 65 -1.97 4.36 -11.26
CA ALA A 65 -2.09 2.91 -11.27
C ALA A 65 -0.74 2.17 -11.47
N VAL A 66 0.31 2.68 -10.82
CA VAL A 66 1.69 2.20 -11.01
C VAL A 66 1.85 0.78 -10.45
N PRO A 67 2.25 -0.20 -11.28
CA PRO A 67 2.39 -1.59 -10.85
C PRO A 67 3.78 -1.84 -10.23
N ALA A 68 4.05 -1.24 -9.07
CA ALA A 68 5.35 -1.37 -8.42
C ALA A 68 5.27 -1.33 -6.87
N PRO A 69 6.25 -1.93 -6.16
CA PRO A 69 6.27 -1.98 -4.69
C PRO A 69 6.68 -0.65 -4.02
N LEU A 70 6.18 0.49 -4.50
CA LEU A 70 6.56 1.81 -3.97
C LEU A 70 6.12 1.97 -2.52
N ALA A 71 4.86 1.66 -2.23
CA ALA A 71 4.27 1.77 -0.90
C ALA A 71 4.92 0.79 0.08
N GLU A 72 5.09 -0.46 -0.34
CA GLU A 72 5.75 -1.53 0.41
C GLU A 72 7.18 -1.13 0.76
N THR A 73 7.94 -0.63 -0.21
CA THR A 73 9.34 -0.26 -0.04
C THR A 73 9.48 0.97 0.84
N ALA A 74 8.81 2.06 0.47
CA ALA A 74 9.09 3.38 1.00
C ALA A 74 8.35 3.68 2.30
N LEU A 75 7.11 3.22 2.47
CA LEU A 75 6.28 3.52 3.64
C LEU A 75 6.35 2.45 4.73
N VAL A 76 6.70 1.21 4.37
CA VAL A 76 6.71 0.07 5.30
C VAL A 76 8.12 -0.48 5.53
N ALA A 77 8.72 -1.14 4.53
CA ALA A 77 9.95 -1.93 4.71
C ALA A 77 11.16 -1.08 5.14
N ARG A 78 11.53 -0.04 4.38
CA ARG A 78 12.68 0.84 4.72
C ARG A 78 12.50 1.51 6.08
N PRO A 79 11.35 2.13 6.38
CA PRO A 79 10.99 2.57 7.71
C PRO A 79 11.30 1.53 8.81
N LEU A 80 10.79 0.31 8.70
CA LEU A 80 10.93 -0.69 9.77
C LEU A 80 12.39 -1.14 9.94
N LEU A 81 13.12 -1.36 8.85
CA LEU A 81 14.55 -1.71 8.90
C LEU A 81 15.38 -0.62 9.60
N ARG A 82 15.13 0.66 9.29
CA ARG A 82 15.82 1.79 9.96
C ARG A 82 15.56 1.83 11.46
N ARG A 83 14.33 1.55 11.90
CA ARG A 83 13.96 1.53 13.32
C ARG A 83 14.53 0.33 14.06
N ALA A 84 14.58 -0.82 13.39
CA ALA A 84 15.25 -2.02 13.88
C ALA A 84 16.79 -1.95 13.83
N ARG A 85 17.35 -0.86 13.26
CA ARG A 85 18.80 -0.67 13.03
C ARG A 85 19.42 -1.83 12.23
N LEU A 86 18.67 -2.32 11.24
CA LEU A 86 19.15 -3.31 10.30
C LEU A 86 19.63 -2.65 9.00
N PRO A 87 20.53 -3.31 8.25
CA PRO A 87 20.88 -2.89 6.90
C PRO A 87 19.62 -2.74 6.03
N VAL A 88 19.60 -1.72 5.19
CA VAL A 88 18.53 -1.48 4.23
C VAL A 88 19.06 -1.91 2.85
N PRO A 89 18.61 -3.05 2.29
CA PRO A 89 19.04 -3.46 0.96
C PRO A 89 18.65 -2.43 -0.08
N GLU A 90 19.46 -2.32 -1.14
CA GLU A 90 19.08 -1.55 -2.32
C GLU A 90 17.94 -2.25 -3.07
N GLY A 91 17.27 -1.49 -3.95
CA GLY A 91 16.19 -2.02 -4.77
C GLY A 91 14.82 -2.09 -4.08
N PRO A 92 13.85 -2.77 -4.72
CA PRO A 92 12.49 -2.94 -4.21
C PRO A 92 12.46 -3.85 -2.99
N LEU A 93 11.65 -3.50 -2.00
CA LEU A 93 11.44 -4.28 -0.79
C LEU A 93 9.95 -4.61 -0.62
N SER A 94 9.69 -5.74 0.02
CA SER A 94 8.36 -6.14 0.46
C SER A 94 8.33 -6.33 1.98
N TYR A 95 7.16 -6.62 2.53
CA TYR A 95 6.97 -6.92 3.93
C TYR A 95 5.97 -8.07 4.13
N ALA A 96 6.09 -8.75 5.27
CA ALA A 96 5.10 -9.71 5.74
C ALA A 96 4.95 -9.58 7.26
N ILE A 97 3.72 -9.40 7.74
CA ILE A 97 3.40 -9.38 9.17
C ILE A 97 2.73 -10.71 9.50
N ALA A 98 3.51 -11.65 10.02
CA ALA A 98 3.13 -13.05 10.22
C ALA A 98 3.42 -13.51 11.65
N PRO A 99 2.66 -13.04 12.65
CA PRO A 99 2.80 -13.49 14.05
C PRO A 99 2.60 -15.00 14.24
N GLU A 100 1.99 -15.67 13.27
CA GLU A 100 1.68 -17.11 13.26
C GLU A 100 2.83 -18.01 12.79
N LEU A 101 3.97 -17.45 12.35
CA LEU A 101 5.14 -18.26 12.02
C LEU A 101 5.64 -19.03 13.24
N THR A 102 5.98 -20.30 13.02
CA THR A 102 6.63 -21.12 14.05
C THR A 102 8.13 -20.88 14.01
N ILE A 103 8.66 -20.28 15.07
CA ILE A 103 10.10 -20.00 15.22
C ILE A 103 10.62 -20.77 16.45
N ARG A 104 11.69 -21.54 16.27
CA ARG A 104 12.34 -22.32 17.34
C ARG A 104 13.85 -22.39 17.13
N TYR A 105 14.61 -22.72 18.16
CA TYR A 105 16.03 -23.04 18.01
C TYR A 105 16.23 -24.38 17.29
N ALA A 106 17.21 -24.46 16.39
CA ALA A 106 17.57 -25.67 15.66
C ALA A 106 18.14 -26.76 16.59
N HIS A 107 18.95 -26.34 17.56
CA HIS A 107 19.50 -27.18 18.61
C HIS A 107 18.98 -26.70 19.97
N PRO A 108 18.02 -27.39 20.62
CA PRO A 108 17.67 -27.06 22.00
C PRO A 108 18.91 -27.27 22.88
N ALA A 109 19.31 -26.25 23.64
CA ALA A 109 20.49 -26.31 24.50
C ALA A 109 20.47 -27.58 25.36
N ALA A 110 21.57 -28.33 25.37
CA ALA A 110 21.71 -29.60 26.07
C ALA A 110 21.77 -29.48 27.62
N SER A 111 21.41 -28.34 28.22
CA SER A 111 21.43 -28.17 29.68
C SER A 111 20.40 -27.14 30.19
N PRO A 112 19.66 -27.43 31.30
CA PRO A 112 18.59 -26.58 31.81
C PRO A 112 19.03 -25.47 32.79
N VAL A 113 20.33 -25.14 32.86
CA VAL A 113 20.84 -24.13 33.82
C VAL A 113 21.13 -22.82 33.08
N GLY A 114 20.07 -22.05 32.84
CA GLY A 114 20.11 -20.70 32.26
C GLY A 114 18.69 -20.23 31.93
N SER A 115 18.39 -18.95 32.13
CA SER A 115 17.10 -18.36 31.73
C SER A 115 16.76 -18.77 30.29
N ALA A 116 15.57 -19.32 30.09
CA ALA A 116 15.15 -20.06 28.89
C ALA A 116 15.77 -19.56 27.56
N GLY A 117 16.78 -20.31 27.12
CA GLY A 117 17.21 -20.48 25.72
C GLY A 117 17.82 -19.27 25.01
N CYS A 118 19.08 -18.95 25.29
CA CYS A 118 20.11 -18.48 24.34
C CYS A 118 21.50 -18.72 24.98
N LEU A 119 22.48 -19.23 24.24
CA LEU A 119 23.91 -19.14 24.62
C LEU A 119 24.74 -18.87 23.34
N GLY A 120 24.57 -17.69 22.75
CA GLY A 120 25.52 -17.12 21.78
C GLY A 120 24.91 -16.68 20.44
N ASP A 121 25.62 -15.78 19.75
CA ASP A 121 25.31 -15.31 18.39
C ASP A 121 25.47 -16.40 17.31
N ASP A 122 25.96 -17.59 17.70
CA ASP A 122 26.19 -18.77 16.85
C ASP A 122 24.96 -19.71 16.76
N ASP A 123 23.90 -19.46 17.53
CA ASP A 123 22.68 -20.27 17.50
C ASP A 123 21.91 -20.08 16.17
N THR A 124 21.32 -21.16 15.65
CA THR A 124 20.48 -21.15 14.45
C THR A 124 19.01 -21.29 14.83
N LEU A 125 18.15 -20.47 14.22
CA LEU A 125 16.70 -20.55 14.34
C LEU A 125 16.10 -21.27 13.14
N LEU A 126 15.13 -22.14 13.39
CA LEU A 126 14.27 -22.76 12.39
C LEU A 126 12.94 -22.03 12.32
N VAL A 127 12.61 -21.52 11.14
CA VAL A 127 11.34 -20.87 10.83
C VAL A 127 10.51 -21.80 9.95
N THR A 128 9.26 -22.03 10.33
CA THR A 128 8.32 -22.83 9.54
C THR A 128 6.95 -22.18 9.51
N GLY A 129 6.34 -22.15 8.32
CA GLY A 129 5.03 -21.57 8.12
C GLY A 129 4.87 -21.03 6.70
N THR A 130 3.84 -20.22 6.50
CA THR A 130 3.58 -19.57 5.21
C THR A 130 3.37 -18.09 5.44
N LEU A 131 4.15 -17.27 4.76
CA LEU A 131 3.86 -15.85 4.61
C LEU A 131 2.83 -15.72 3.50
N ARG A 132 1.60 -15.33 3.86
CA ARG A 132 0.49 -15.30 2.92
C ARG A 132 0.39 -13.96 2.20
N ARG A 133 0.11 -14.00 0.91
CA ARG A 133 -0.21 -12.85 0.06
C ARG A 133 0.79 -11.71 0.19
N VAL A 134 2.08 -12.03 0.26
CA VAL A 134 3.19 -11.07 0.34
C VAL A 134 3.20 -10.19 -0.92
N PRO A 135 3.00 -8.87 -0.80
CA PRO A 135 2.88 -7.99 -1.94
C PRO A 135 4.20 -7.91 -2.69
N TRP A 136 4.19 -8.11 -4.02
CA TRP A 136 5.39 -7.98 -4.85
C TRP A 136 6.57 -8.89 -4.47
N ALA A 137 6.33 -10.01 -3.77
CA ALA A 137 7.41 -10.85 -3.26
C ALA A 137 8.38 -11.30 -4.36
N ARG A 138 7.85 -11.77 -5.49
CA ARG A 138 8.66 -12.21 -6.64
C ARG A 138 9.52 -11.12 -7.30
N ALA A 139 9.22 -9.84 -7.05
CA ALA A 139 9.94 -8.70 -7.58
C ALA A 139 10.80 -8.00 -6.51
N ALA A 140 10.71 -8.41 -5.24
CA ALA A 140 11.43 -7.80 -4.14
C ALA A 140 12.84 -8.35 -4.02
N THR A 141 13.79 -7.48 -3.72
CA THR A 141 15.17 -7.87 -3.37
C THR A 141 15.20 -8.54 -1.99
N ALA A 142 14.34 -8.09 -1.07
CA ALA A 142 14.13 -8.71 0.23
C ALA A 142 12.72 -8.48 0.75
N VAL A 143 12.25 -9.41 1.57
CA VAL A 143 10.99 -9.34 2.33
C VAL A 143 11.33 -9.09 3.80
N VAL A 144 10.82 -8.00 4.36
CA VAL A 144 10.93 -7.69 5.79
C VAL A 144 9.84 -8.46 6.54
N VAL A 145 10.23 -9.43 7.35
CA VAL A 145 9.30 -10.29 8.09
C VAL A 145 9.24 -9.87 9.55
N LEU A 146 8.01 -9.63 10.02
CA LEU A 146 7.70 -9.44 11.43
C LEU A 146 6.94 -10.66 11.94
N ALA A 147 7.45 -11.27 13.00
CA ALA A 147 6.90 -12.50 13.56
C ALA A 147 7.01 -12.52 15.09
N THR A 148 6.42 -13.53 15.72
CA THR A 148 6.54 -13.77 17.16
C THR A 148 7.44 -14.98 17.40
N ALA A 149 8.55 -14.79 18.07
CA ALA A 149 9.43 -15.85 18.55
C ALA A 149 9.13 -16.18 20.03
N PRO A 150 9.66 -17.28 20.59
CA PRO A 150 9.47 -17.63 22.02
C PRO A 150 9.91 -16.54 23.00
N PHE A 151 10.82 -15.66 22.57
CA PHE A 151 11.35 -14.53 23.34
C PHE A 151 10.71 -13.18 22.96
N GLY A 152 9.59 -13.19 22.23
CA GLY A 152 8.80 -12.02 21.87
C GLY A 152 8.88 -11.64 20.39
N PRO A 153 8.40 -10.44 20.03
CA PRO A 153 8.38 -9.95 18.65
C PRO A 153 9.79 -9.85 18.05
N VAL A 154 9.91 -10.29 16.80
CA VAL A 154 11.15 -10.27 16.03
C VAL A 154 10.94 -9.69 14.64
N LEU A 155 12.04 -9.17 14.08
CA LEU A 155 12.14 -8.71 12.72
C LEU A 155 13.39 -9.32 12.08
N PHE A 156 13.24 -9.87 10.88
CA PHE A 156 14.34 -10.35 10.05
C PHE A 156 14.02 -10.12 8.57
N THR A 157 15.02 -10.31 7.72
CA THR A 157 14.86 -10.22 6.26
C THR A 157 15.10 -11.57 5.63
N LEU A 158 14.35 -11.88 4.58
CA LEU A 158 14.65 -13.02 3.69
C LEU A 158 14.60 -12.58 2.24
N THR A 159 15.38 -13.22 1.40
CA THR A 159 15.29 -13.09 -0.06
C THR A 159 14.23 -14.08 -0.57
N PRO A 160 13.43 -13.74 -1.60
CA PRO A 160 12.32 -14.60 -2.03
C PRO A 160 12.73 -16.02 -2.46
N ASP A 161 13.96 -16.21 -2.94
CA ASP A 161 14.56 -17.49 -3.33
C ASP A 161 14.89 -18.41 -2.13
N GLN A 162 14.88 -17.89 -0.91
CA GLN A 162 15.00 -18.68 0.33
C GLN A 162 13.70 -19.39 0.73
N ALA A 163 12.60 -19.17 -0.01
CA ALA A 163 11.31 -19.79 0.23
C ALA A 163 10.78 -20.47 -1.04
N VAL A 164 9.89 -21.45 -0.87
CA VAL A 164 9.11 -21.95 -2.01
C VAL A 164 7.99 -20.96 -2.29
N LEU A 165 8.07 -20.29 -3.44
CA LEU A 165 7.11 -19.27 -3.85
C LEU A 165 5.95 -19.89 -4.64
N THR A 166 4.72 -19.62 -4.19
CA THR A 166 3.50 -19.89 -4.96
C THR A 166 2.96 -18.57 -5.53
N PRO A 167 2.97 -18.37 -6.86
CA PRO A 167 2.49 -17.15 -7.48
C PRO A 167 1.03 -16.87 -7.17
N GLY A 168 0.72 -15.68 -6.66
CA GLY A 168 -0.64 -15.22 -6.44
C GLY A 168 -0.85 -13.79 -6.94
N GLY A 169 -2.12 -13.38 -7.02
CA GLY A 169 -2.51 -12.05 -7.47
C GLY A 169 -3.67 -11.48 -6.66
N ASN A 170 -3.90 -10.19 -6.83
CA ASN A 170 -5.11 -9.53 -6.37
C ASN A 170 -6.05 -9.19 -7.54
N LEU A 171 -7.17 -8.52 -7.26
CA LEU A 171 -8.17 -8.18 -8.29
C LEU A 171 -7.61 -7.22 -9.36
N ALA A 172 -6.58 -6.44 -9.01
CA ALA A 172 -5.87 -5.55 -9.92
C ALA A 172 -4.69 -6.23 -10.65
N GLU A 173 -4.61 -7.56 -10.58
CA GLU A 173 -3.53 -8.37 -11.17
C GLU A 173 -2.14 -8.06 -10.58
N GLU A 174 -2.07 -7.41 -9.41
CA GLU A 174 -0.81 -7.13 -8.73
C GLU A 174 -0.33 -8.37 -7.95
N PRO A 175 0.98 -8.68 -7.92
CA PRO A 175 1.50 -9.86 -7.24
C PRO A 175 1.19 -9.89 -5.74
N ARG A 176 0.63 -11.00 -5.28
CA ARG A 176 0.36 -11.33 -3.87
C ARG A 176 0.75 -12.78 -3.64
N ASP A 177 2.03 -13.01 -3.46
CA ASP A 177 2.64 -14.35 -3.48
C ASP A 177 2.58 -14.99 -2.10
N ASP A 178 2.40 -16.31 -2.06
CA ASP A 178 2.60 -17.07 -0.83
C ASP A 178 4.05 -17.57 -0.79
N LEU A 179 4.75 -17.32 0.32
CA LEU A 179 6.11 -17.82 0.56
C LEU A 179 6.06 -18.91 1.62
N HIS A 180 6.38 -20.15 1.22
CA HIS A 180 6.40 -21.29 2.13
C HIS A 180 7.81 -21.51 2.69
N LEU A 181 7.92 -21.35 4.01
CA LEU A 181 9.15 -21.58 4.77
C LEU A 181 9.09 -22.99 5.37
N VAL A 182 9.91 -23.89 4.85
CA VAL A 182 9.99 -25.29 5.32
C VAL A 182 11.32 -25.46 6.04
N ALA A 183 11.28 -25.36 7.37
CA ALA A 183 12.48 -25.42 8.21
C ALA A 183 13.60 -24.46 7.74
N PHE A 184 13.23 -23.22 7.40
CA PHE A 184 14.17 -22.18 7.00
C PHE A 184 15.14 -21.88 8.15
N GLU A 185 16.43 -22.15 7.93
CA GLU A 185 17.50 -21.88 8.88
C GLU A 185 17.98 -20.44 8.75
N ILE A 186 17.95 -19.70 9.86
CA ILE A 186 18.46 -18.34 9.94
C ILE A 186 19.33 -18.19 11.18
N PRO A 187 20.56 -17.65 11.07
CA PRO A 187 21.38 -17.35 12.24
C PRO A 187 20.64 -16.41 13.20
N ALA A 188 20.69 -16.68 14.50
CA ALA A 188 20.04 -15.84 15.51
C ALA A 188 20.56 -14.39 15.45
N SER A 189 21.81 -14.19 15.05
CA SER A 189 22.42 -12.87 14.80
C SER A 189 21.75 -12.05 13.69
N GLN A 190 21.02 -12.70 12.77
CA GLN A 190 20.23 -12.05 11.71
C GLN A 190 18.77 -11.79 12.11
N VAL A 191 18.34 -12.24 13.30
CA VAL A 191 17.00 -12.04 13.83
C VAL A 191 17.02 -10.97 14.91
N ARG A 192 16.46 -9.80 14.62
CA ARG A 192 16.40 -8.69 15.57
C ARG A 192 15.19 -8.83 16.47
N ARG A 193 15.41 -8.92 17.79
CA ARG A 193 14.35 -8.66 18.78
C ARG A 193 13.90 -7.21 18.66
N ILE A 194 12.59 -7.00 18.57
CA ILE A 194 11.98 -5.67 18.47
C ILE A 194 11.01 -5.42 19.62
N ALA A 195 10.80 -4.15 19.93
CA ALA A 195 9.79 -3.76 20.89
C ALA A 195 8.38 -3.99 20.30
N PRO A 196 7.36 -4.37 21.11
CA PRO A 196 5.99 -4.56 20.65
C PRO A 196 5.43 -3.36 19.87
N GLU A 197 5.86 -2.15 20.22
CA GLU A 197 5.43 -0.90 19.59
C GLU A 197 5.84 -0.84 18.11
N LEU A 198 7.01 -1.39 17.75
CA LEU A 198 7.46 -1.43 16.36
C LEU A 198 6.65 -2.45 15.53
N PHE A 199 6.18 -3.53 16.18
CA PHE A 199 5.29 -4.49 15.55
C PHE A 199 3.92 -3.87 15.24
N ASP A 200 3.39 -3.06 16.16
CA ASP A 200 2.18 -2.28 15.93
C ASP A 200 2.38 -1.18 14.88
N GLU A 201 3.52 -0.48 14.91
CA GLU A 201 3.89 0.52 13.90
C GLU A 201 3.88 -0.07 12.49
N ALA A 202 4.35 -1.31 12.31
CA ALA A 202 4.31 -1.99 11.01
C ALA A 202 2.89 -2.11 10.45
N ARG A 203 1.91 -2.49 11.30
CA ARG A 203 0.50 -2.57 10.91
C ARG A 203 -0.07 -1.20 10.53
N LEU A 204 0.28 -0.16 11.31
CA LEU A 204 -0.16 1.21 11.03
C LEU A 204 0.40 1.73 9.71
N ARG A 205 1.70 1.51 9.46
CA ARG A 205 2.37 1.89 8.21
C ARG A 205 1.75 1.21 7.00
N ALA A 206 1.55 -0.11 7.08
CA ALA A 206 0.96 -0.89 6.01
C ALA A 206 -0.46 -0.40 5.66
N ALA A 207 -1.31 -0.19 6.67
CA ALA A 207 -2.65 0.34 6.46
C ALA A 207 -2.66 1.75 5.88
N LEU A 208 -1.85 2.66 6.41
CA LEU A 208 -1.81 4.03 5.89
C LEU A 208 -1.27 4.06 4.45
N ALA A 209 -0.33 3.18 4.11
CA ALA A 209 0.19 3.05 2.75
C ALA A 209 -0.90 2.63 1.76
N ARG A 210 -1.77 1.66 2.12
CA ARG A 210 -2.96 1.32 1.33
C ARG A 210 -3.94 2.47 1.23
N SER A 211 -4.21 3.17 2.32
CA SER A 211 -5.10 4.34 2.31
C SER A 211 -4.60 5.43 1.37
N ALA A 212 -3.28 5.68 1.32
CA ALA A 212 -2.69 6.64 0.40
C ALA A 212 -2.84 6.22 -1.07
N LEU A 213 -2.57 4.95 -1.39
CA LEU A 213 -2.81 4.39 -2.71
C LEU A 213 -4.29 4.51 -3.12
N ILE A 214 -5.21 4.18 -2.22
CA ILE A 214 -6.67 4.34 -2.42
C ILE A 214 -7.03 5.80 -2.70
N ALA A 215 -6.46 6.76 -1.97
CA ALA A 215 -6.72 8.19 -2.21
C ALA A 215 -6.33 8.61 -3.64
N GLY A 216 -5.19 8.13 -4.13
CA GLY A 216 -4.77 8.35 -5.51
C GLY A 216 -5.73 7.74 -6.54
N ALA A 217 -6.08 6.46 -6.36
CA ALA A 217 -7.01 5.77 -7.26
C ALA A 217 -8.42 6.41 -7.23
N ALA A 218 -8.85 6.93 -6.08
CA ALA A 218 -10.09 7.69 -5.93
C ALA A 218 -10.09 8.97 -6.77
N GLU A 219 -9.02 9.75 -6.71
CA GLU A 219 -8.84 10.94 -7.55
C GLU A 219 -8.82 10.58 -9.04
N ARG A 220 -8.19 9.47 -9.41
CA ARG A 220 -8.22 8.99 -10.79
C ARG A 220 -9.64 8.67 -11.26
N CYS A 221 -10.47 8.07 -10.41
CA CYS A 221 -11.89 7.85 -10.70
C CYS A 221 -12.65 9.17 -10.91
N VAL A 222 -12.37 10.20 -10.11
CA VAL A 222 -12.95 11.54 -10.29
C VAL A 222 -12.58 12.10 -11.67
N ASP A 223 -11.28 12.14 -11.99
CA ASP A 223 -10.79 12.73 -13.25
C ASP A 223 -11.40 12.05 -14.48
N LEU A 224 -11.39 10.71 -14.48
CA LEU A 224 -11.96 9.92 -15.57
C LEU A 224 -13.46 10.14 -15.71
N THR A 225 -14.18 10.21 -14.59
CA THR A 225 -15.63 10.39 -14.58
C THR A 225 -16.02 11.77 -15.08
N VAL A 226 -15.39 12.84 -14.56
CA VAL A 226 -15.66 14.21 -14.99
C VAL A 226 -15.35 14.41 -16.48
N ALA A 227 -14.24 13.83 -16.96
CA ALA A 227 -13.91 13.85 -18.38
C ALA A 227 -14.97 13.13 -19.22
N HIS A 228 -15.40 11.93 -18.78
CA HIS A 228 -16.40 11.13 -19.48
C HIS A 228 -17.76 11.83 -19.58
N THR A 229 -18.30 12.30 -18.46
CA THR A 229 -19.63 12.95 -18.39
C THR A 229 -19.66 14.29 -19.13
N THR A 230 -18.52 14.98 -19.22
CA THR A 230 -18.39 16.23 -19.97
C THR A 230 -18.34 15.99 -21.47
N ALA A 231 -17.63 14.95 -21.92
CA ALA A 231 -17.52 14.62 -23.34
C ALA A 231 -18.76 13.89 -23.88
N ARG A 232 -19.41 13.05 -23.07
CA ARG A 232 -20.53 12.22 -23.51
C ARG A 232 -21.81 13.03 -23.66
N THR A 233 -22.36 13.07 -24.87
CA THR A 233 -23.64 13.73 -25.18
C THR A 233 -24.77 12.71 -25.28
N GLN A 234 -25.85 12.93 -24.52
CA GLN A 234 -27.11 12.20 -24.64
C GLN A 234 -28.29 13.15 -24.48
N PHE A 235 -29.40 12.86 -25.15
CA PHE A 235 -30.59 13.73 -25.17
C PHE A 235 -30.24 15.19 -25.52
N GLY A 236 -29.36 15.36 -26.52
CA GLY A 236 -29.00 16.66 -27.09
C GLY A 236 -28.04 17.52 -26.26
N ARG A 237 -27.47 17.03 -25.15
CA ARG A 237 -26.47 17.78 -24.35
C ARG A 237 -25.50 16.86 -23.59
N PRO A 238 -24.37 17.39 -23.08
CA PRO A 238 -23.46 16.64 -22.22
C PRO A 238 -24.14 16.05 -20.97
N LEU A 239 -23.69 14.88 -20.52
CA LEU A 239 -24.19 14.24 -19.30
C LEU A 239 -24.00 15.13 -18.06
N SER A 240 -22.90 15.88 -17.98
CA SER A 240 -22.64 16.84 -16.90
C SER A 240 -23.67 17.98 -16.79
N ARG A 241 -24.61 18.12 -17.74
CA ARG A 241 -25.72 19.10 -17.67
C ARG A 241 -26.98 18.56 -16.98
N PHE A 242 -27.07 17.27 -16.67
CA PHE A 242 -28.20 16.70 -15.94
C PHE A 242 -27.96 16.79 -14.41
N GLN A 243 -28.97 17.22 -13.66
CA GLN A 243 -28.83 17.43 -12.20
C GLN A 243 -28.48 16.14 -11.44
N ALA A 244 -29.08 15.01 -11.82
CA ALA A 244 -28.76 13.71 -11.22
C ALA A 244 -27.28 13.33 -11.41
N VAL A 245 -26.70 13.61 -12.59
CA VAL A 245 -25.27 13.38 -12.85
C VAL A 245 -24.41 14.28 -11.97
N LYS A 246 -24.74 15.58 -11.88
CA LYS A 246 -24.00 16.52 -11.04
C LYS A 246 -24.00 16.14 -9.56
N GLN A 247 -25.13 15.64 -9.06
CA GLN A 247 -25.25 15.20 -7.66
C GLN A 247 -24.35 13.99 -7.39
N GLU A 248 -24.34 13.00 -8.27
CA GLU A 248 -23.45 11.85 -8.14
C GLU A 248 -21.96 12.26 -8.32
N GLU A 249 -21.64 13.16 -9.25
CA GLU A 249 -20.27 13.70 -9.39
C GLU A 249 -19.81 14.44 -8.13
N ALA A 250 -20.68 15.26 -7.54
CA ALA A 250 -20.37 15.96 -6.30
C ALA A 250 -20.07 14.98 -5.18
N ARG A 251 -20.86 13.91 -5.06
CA ARG A 251 -20.63 12.83 -4.07
C ARG A 251 -19.32 12.09 -4.33
N LEU A 252 -19.01 11.77 -5.59
CA LEU A 252 -17.74 11.14 -5.97
C LEU A 252 -16.53 11.99 -5.57
N ILE A 253 -16.60 13.29 -5.83
CA ILE A 253 -15.55 14.26 -5.47
C ILE A 253 -15.43 14.38 -3.94
N GLU A 254 -16.55 14.42 -3.23
CA GLU A 254 -16.59 14.46 -1.77
C GLU A 254 -15.91 13.23 -1.15
N GLU A 255 -16.27 12.03 -1.59
CA GLU A 255 -15.66 10.78 -1.10
C GLU A 255 -14.14 10.79 -1.33
N ALA A 256 -13.69 11.15 -2.53
CA ALA A 256 -12.25 11.23 -2.82
C ALA A 256 -11.54 12.28 -1.92
N ALA A 257 -12.17 13.43 -1.69
CA ALA A 257 -11.64 14.48 -0.83
C ALA A 257 -11.56 14.03 0.64
N LEU A 258 -12.55 13.29 1.14
CA LEU A 258 -12.57 12.71 2.49
C LEU A 258 -11.40 11.74 2.69
N VAL A 259 -11.19 10.82 1.75
CA VAL A 259 -10.06 9.87 1.81
C VAL A 259 -8.73 10.61 1.83
N ARG A 260 -8.52 11.57 0.91
CA ARG A 260 -7.28 12.37 0.86
C ARG A 260 -7.05 13.13 2.18
N ALA A 261 -8.09 13.75 2.73
CA ALA A 261 -7.99 14.50 3.97
C ALA A 261 -7.60 13.59 5.16
N ALA A 262 -8.23 12.42 5.27
CA ALA A 262 -7.94 11.47 6.34
C ALA A 262 -6.51 10.92 6.26
N VAL A 263 -6.02 10.60 5.06
CA VAL A 263 -4.62 10.17 4.84
C VAL A 263 -3.65 11.27 5.27
N ARG A 264 -3.89 12.52 4.85
CA ARG A 264 -3.03 13.66 5.20
C ARG A 264 -3.01 13.90 6.72
N ALA A 265 -4.16 13.81 7.38
CA ALA A 265 -4.27 13.99 8.83
C ALA A 265 -3.49 12.93 9.63
N ALA A 266 -3.30 11.73 9.08
CA ALA A 266 -2.57 10.65 9.74
C ALA A 266 -1.04 10.72 9.58
N ALA A 267 -0.51 11.60 8.72
CA ALA A 267 0.93 11.68 8.43
C ALA A 267 1.77 12.04 9.67
N ALA A 268 1.46 13.17 10.32
CA ALA A 268 2.21 13.63 11.50
C ALA A 268 2.00 12.71 12.74
N PRO A 269 0.78 12.24 13.05
CA PRO A 269 0.58 11.25 14.10
C PRO A 269 1.39 9.96 13.89
N LEU A 270 1.54 9.48 12.64
CA LEU A 270 2.34 8.29 12.37
C LEU A 270 3.82 8.47 12.71
N ASP A 271 4.37 9.68 12.53
CA ASP A 271 5.77 9.99 12.86
C ASP A 271 6.02 10.05 14.37
N THR A 272 5.05 10.53 15.14
CA THR A 272 5.16 10.62 16.61
C THR A 272 4.80 9.32 17.32
N GLY A 273 3.97 8.48 16.69
CA GLY A 273 3.56 7.18 17.21
C GLY A 273 2.49 7.28 18.31
N GLY A 274 2.36 6.20 19.08
CA GLY A 274 1.45 6.15 20.23
C GLY A 274 -0.05 6.17 19.87
N PRO A 275 -0.92 6.53 20.83
CA PRO A 275 -2.37 6.48 20.64
C PRO A 275 -2.90 7.39 19.52
N ALA A 276 -2.28 8.54 19.30
CA ALA A 276 -2.67 9.46 18.23
C ALA A 276 -2.45 8.83 16.84
N ALA A 277 -1.33 8.13 16.63
CA ALA A 277 -1.08 7.38 15.40
C ALA A 277 -2.15 6.30 15.18
N GLN A 278 -2.50 5.56 16.23
CA GLN A 278 -3.51 4.50 16.15
C GLN A 278 -4.88 5.07 15.75
N LEU A 279 -5.31 6.16 16.40
CA LEU A 279 -6.58 6.84 16.09
C LEU A 279 -6.60 7.32 14.64
N ALA A 280 -5.60 8.10 14.23
CA ALA A 280 -5.58 8.75 12.93
C ALA A 280 -5.47 7.75 11.78
N VAL A 281 -4.61 6.74 11.89
CA VAL A 281 -4.45 5.70 10.86
C VAL A 281 -5.69 4.80 10.78
N ALA A 282 -6.29 4.43 11.92
CA ALA A 282 -7.50 3.63 11.91
C ALA A 282 -8.67 4.40 11.27
N ALA A 283 -8.82 5.69 11.57
CA ALA A 283 -9.79 6.55 10.92
C ALA A 283 -9.54 6.65 9.39
N ALA A 284 -8.28 6.89 8.99
CA ALA A 284 -7.90 6.98 7.59
C ALA A 284 -8.19 5.69 6.81
N LYS A 285 -7.81 4.52 7.34
CA LYS A 285 -8.04 3.23 6.68
C LYS A 285 -9.51 2.82 6.67
N THR A 286 -10.26 3.12 7.73
CA THR A 286 -11.72 2.90 7.77
C THR A 286 -12.40 3.73 6.68
N GLN A 287 -12.13 5.04 6.65
CA GLN A 287 -12.68 5.95 5.63
C GLN A 287 -12.29 5.53 4.21
N ALA A 288 -11.00 5.25 3.97
CA ALA A 288 -10.52 4.81 2.66
C ALA A 288 -11.22 3.54 2.18
N SER A 289 -11.39 2.56 3.06
CA SER A 289 -11.99 1.27 2.72
C SER A 289 -13.50 1.35 2.49
N ALA A 290 -14.19 2.23 3.22
CA ALA A 290 -15.62 2.51 3.03
C ALA A 290 -15.85 3.26 1.70
N SER A 291 -15.14 4.37 1.49
CA SER A 291 -15.25 5.21 0.29
C SER A 291 -14.90 4.47 -0.99
N ALA A 292 -13.96 3.50 -0.95
CA ALA A 292 -13.56 2.73 -2.12
C ALA A 292 -14.75 2.08 -2.86
N ALA A 293 -15.70 1.51 -2.12
CA ALA A 293 -16.89 0.87 -2.71
C ALA A 293 -17.84 1.90 -3.33
N GLU A 294 -18.07 3.02 -2.64
CA GLU A 294 -18.99 4.07 -3.10
C GLU A 294 -18.44 4.80 -4.32
N ILE A 295 -17.14 5.11 -4.33
CA ILE A 295 -16.42 5.71 -5.46
C ILE A 295 -16.52 4.81 -6.68
N ALA A 296 -16.24 3.51 -6.53
CA ALA A 296 -16.35 2.55 -7.63
C ALA A 296 -17.79 2.47 -8.15
N ARG A 297 -18.79 2.42 -7.26
CA ARG A 297 -20.22 2.39 -7.62
C ARG A 297 -20.61 3.60 -8.46
N ILE A 298 -20.30 4.81 -7.98
CA ILE A 298 -20.65 6.06 -8.67
C ILE A 298 -19.93 6.14 -10.02
N ALA A 299 -18.62 5.89 -10.05
CA ALA A 299 -17.84 6.02 -11.28
C ALA A 299 -18.34 5.06 -12.37
N HIS A 300 -18.61 3.80 -12.03
CA HIS A 300 -19.19 2.83 -12.97
C HIS A 300 -20.60 3.23 -13.42
N GLN A 301 -21.45 3.71 -12.50
CA GLN A 301 -22.79 4.18 -12.83
C GLN A 301 -22.77 5.33 -13.85
N LEU A 302 -21.86 6.29 -13.70
CA LEU A 302 -21.76 7.45 -14.59
C LEU A 302 -21.09 7.15 -15.93
N HIS A 303 -20.26 6.11 -16.00
CA HIS A 303 -19.72 5.61 -17.28
C HIS A 303 -20.68 4.66 -18.01
N GLY A 304 -21.56 3.96 -17.28
CA GLY A 304 -22.43 2.93 -17.85
C GLY A 304 -21.64 1.77 -18.45
N ALA A 305 -22.12 1.19 -19.55
CA ALA A 305 -21.57 -0.04 -20.12
C ALA A 305 -20.07 0.05 -20.50
N ILE A 306 -19.56 1.21 -20.90
CA ILE A 306 -18.13 1.33 -21.23
C ILE A 306 -17.24 1.19 -19.98
N GLY A 307 -17.74 1.60 -18.81
CA GLY A 307 -17.00 1.58 -17.54
C GLY A 307 -16.57 0.19 -17.09
N ILE A 308 -17.33 -0.85 -17.47
CA ILE A 308 -17.04 -2.24 -17.12
C ILE A 308 -16.15 -2.97 -18.15
N THR A 309 -15.78 -2.31 -19.24
CA THR A 309 -14.95 -2.91 -20.30
C THR A 309 -13.46 -2.65 -20.07
N ARG A 310 -12.61 -3.50 -20.64
CA ARG A 310 -11.15 -3.27 -20.68
C ARG A 310 -10.74 -2.03 -21.50
N LEU A 311 -11.63 -1.49 -22.33
CA LEU A 311 -11.37 -0.29 -23.14
C LEU A 311 -11.37 1.00 -22.29
N SER A 312 -12.03 0.98 -21.13
CA SER A 312 -12.03 2.12 -20.22
C SER A 312 -10.88 2.01 -19.23
N PRO A 313 -10.02 3.02 -19.04
CA PRO A 313 -8.98 3.00 -18.01
C PRO A 313 -9.57 3.01 -16.57
N LEU A 314 -10.88 3.16 -16.41
CA LEU A 314 -11.56 3.14 -15.10
C LEU A 314 -11.33 1.82 -14.34
N HIS A 315 -11.22 0.70 -15.06
CA HIS A 315 -10.99 -0.60 -14.41
C HIS A 315 -9.65 -0.63 -13.66
N LEU A 316 -8.62 0.07 -14.16
CA LEU A 316 -7.30 0.11 -13.51
C LEU A 316 -7.35 0.75 -12.12
N ALA A 317 -8.16 1.80 -11.97
CA ALA A 317 -8.36 2.46 -10.68
C ALA A 317 -9.34 1.67 -9.79
N THR A 318 -10.47 1.24 -10.34
CA THR A 318 -11.53 0.60 -9.53
C THR A 318 -11.18 -0.79 -9.03
N THR A 319 -10.46 -1.62 -9.80
CA THR A 319 -9.97 -2.93 -9.31
C THR A 319 -8.96 -2.78 -8.16
N ARG A 320 -8.15 -1.72 -8.18
CA ARG A 320 -7.22 -1.36 -7.10
C ARG A 320 -7.94 -0.86 -5.85
N LEU A 321 -8.97 -0.02 -6.00
CA LEU A 321 -9.85 0.36 -4.89
C LEU A 321 -10.43 -0.86 -4.19
N TRP A 322 -10.97 -1.81 -4.97
CA TRP A 322 -11.53 -3.06 -4.45
C TRP A 322 -10.48 -3.99 -3.83
N SER A 323 -9.26 -4.00 -4.34
CA SER A 323 -8.21 -4.83 -3.76
C SER A 323 -7.68 -4.26 -2.45
N TRP A 324 -7.27 -2.99 -2.47
CA TRP A 324 -6.57 -2.37 -1.36
C TRP A 324 -7.47 -2.07 -0.16
N ARG A 325 -8.80 -2.02 -0.34
CA ARG A 325 -9.74 -1.88 0.78
C ARG A 325 -9.70 -3.07 1.74
N ASP A 326 -9.40 -4.27 1.25
CA ASP A 326 -9.35 -5.50 2.07
C ASP A 326 -7.91 -5.88 2.50
N GLU A 327 -6.90 -5.22 1.92
CA GLU A 327 -5.49 -5.41 2.28
C GLU A 327 -5.12 -4.66 3.56
N ASP A 328 -4.22 -5.25 4.34
CA ASP A 328 -3.70 -4.71 5.60
C ASP A 328 -4.80 -4.37 6.64
N GLY A 329 -5.88 -5.15 6.60
CA GLY A 329 -7.07 -5.00 7.44
C GLY A 329 -8.18 -4.23 6.73
N ASP A 330 -9.38 -4.79 6.76
CA ASP A 330 -10.59 -4.20 6.17
C ASP A 330 -11.21 -3.10 7.05
N GLU A 331 -12.30 -2.52 6.56
CA GLU A 331 -13.07 -1.49 7.26
C GLU A 331 -13.50 -1.92 8.67
N THR A 332 -13.97 -3.16 8.84
CA THR A 332 -14.47 -3.66 10.12
C THR A 332 -13.33 -3.82 11.12
N TYR A 333 -12.21 -4.38 10.68
CA TYR A 333 -11.02 -4.55 11.51
C TYR A 333 -10.54 -3.19 12.04
N TRP A 334 -10.43 -2.18 11.18
CA TRP A 334 -9.95 -0.85 11.60
C TRP A 334 -10.99 -0.07 12.39
N ALA A 335 -12.28 -0.20 12.10
CA ALA A 335 -13.35 0.40 12.89
C ALA A 335 -13.38 -0.15 14.33
N LEU A 336 -13.21 -1.46 14.51
CA LEU A 336 -13.12 -2.07 15.85
C LEU A 336 -11.90 -1.59 16.63
N ARG A 337 -10.74 -1.46 15.96
CA ARG A 337 -9.53 -0.90 16.59
C ARG A 337 -9.69 0.57 16.96
N LEU A 338 -10.36 1.35 16.11
CA LEU A 338 -10.68 2.75 16.39
C LEU A 338 -11.62 2.87 17.59
N ALA A 339 -12.66 2.02 17.66
CA ALA A 339 -13.67 2.06 18.71
C ALA A 339 -13.16 1.57 20.07
N ARG A 340 -12.24 0.60 20.12
CA ARG A 340 -11.78 -0.04 21.36
C ARG A 340 -11.31 0.93 22.46
N PRO A 341 -10.48 1.95 22.19
CA PRO A 341 -10.08 2.93 23.22
C PRO A 341 -11.14 4.03 23.46
N LEU A 342 -12.15 4.15 22.59
CA LEU A 342 -13.13 5.23 22.64
C LEU A 342 -14.33 4.84 23.50
N THR A 343 -14.45 5.49 24.64
CA THR A 343 -15.66 5.50 25.45
C THR A 343 -16.46 6.78 25.21
N ALA A 344 -17.72 6.84 25.67
CA ALA A 344 -18.54 8.06 25.58
C ALA A 344 -17.83 9.29 26.19
N THR A 345 -17.01 9.09 27.22
CA THR A 345 -16.26 10.16 27.88
C THR A 345 -14.90 10.46 27.23
N ALA A 346 -14.29 9.48 26.56
CA ALA A 346 -12.97 9.66 25.91
C ALA A 346 -13.06 10.19 24.47
N LEU A 347 -14.22 10.09 23.82
CA LEU A 347 -14.39 10.48 22.42
C LEU A 347 -14.14 11.97 22.16
N TRP A 348 -14.82 12.86 22.89
CA TRP A 348 -14.71 14.30 22.66
C TRP A 348 -13.28 14.83 22.91
N PRO A 349 -12.59 14.48 24.01
CA PRO A 349 -11.18 14.82 24.19
C PRO A 349 -10.33 14.30 23.03
N ALA A 350 -10.45 13.03 22.63
CA ALA A 350 -9.64 12.46 21.55
C ALA A 350 -9.78 13.21 20.21
N LEU A 351 -10.97 13.76 19.91
CA LEU A 351 -11.23 14.53 18.69
C LEU A 351 -10.72 15.98 18.76
N THR A 352 -10.66 16.56 19.97
CA THR A 352 -10.36 17.99 20.17
C THR A 352 -8.94 18.27 20.64
N THR A 353 -8.23 17.26 21.12
CA THR A 353 -6.84 17.37 21.58
C THR A 353 -5.84 16.78 20.59
N ALA A 354 -6.31 16.18 19.49
CA ALA A 354 -5.44 15.81 18.37
C ALA A 354 -4.86 17.09 17.74
N PRO A 355 -3.53 17.25 17.71
CA PRO A 355 -2.88 18.49 17.29
C PRO A 355 -2.98 18.77 15.78
#